data_AF-A0A537A5L5-F1
#
_entry.id   AF-A0A537A5L5-F1
#
_cell.length_a   1.000
_cell.length_b   1.000
_cell.length_c   1.000
_cell.angle_alpha   90.00
_cell.angle_beta   90.00
_cell.angle_gamma   90.00
#
_symmetry.space_group_name_H-M   'P 1'
#
loop_
_entity.id
_entity.type
_entity.pdbx_description
1 polymer ?
#
loop_
_entity_poly.entity_id
_entity_poly.type
_entity_poly.pdbx_seq_one_letter_code
_entity_poly.pdbx_strand_id
1 'polypeptide(L)'
;MKTPRDAAAGSALDFVIQAPLIVREDLAVLAALTEAEDVEPLANAATEAYRLHNVQQYDGVEEACTATKYDCALVPQSRKLDRVHLVALDMDSTLITIECIDEIADMQGVKPRVAAITERAMRGEIDFRESLMQRVELLAGLPVAALERVYADRVRLSPGAQTMLRGFKTVGAKTLLVSGGFTFFTERLKALLAFDYALGNTLEIIDDTLTGRIAGEIVDAQSKARKFRQLADEHRGLEGLAVAIGDGANDLPMLAEADVSIAYHAKPTVRAEATHAIDYCGLDAVLNLFA
;
A
#
# COMPACT_ATOMS: atom_id res chain seq x y z
N MET A 1 7.48 -10.41 15.81
CA MET A 1 6.68 -10.63 14.58
C MET A 1 5.87 -11.89 14.76
N LYS A 2 4.54 -11.82 14.64
CA LYS A 2 3.74 -13.02 14.43
C LYS A 2 3.91 -13.39 12.96
N THR A 3 4.54 -14.51 12.67
CA THR A 3 4.49 -15.07 11.31
C THR A 3 3.02 -15.42 10.99
N PRO A 4 2.61 -15.55 9.72
CA PRO A 4 1.28 -16.11 9.38
C PRO A 4 1.03 -17.45 10.10
N ARG A 5 2.10 -18.19 10.39
CA ARG A 5 2.16 -19.42 11.20
C ARG A 5 1.65 -19.22 12.64
N ASP A 6 1.92 -18.08 13.28
CA ASP A 6 1.54 -17.79 14.67
C ASP A 6 0.08 -17.30 14.79
N ALA A 7 -0.49 -16.77 13.71
CA ALA A 7 -1.89 -16.32 13.65
C ALA A 7 -2.86 -17.46 13.29
N ALA A 8 -2.36 -18.58 12.76
CA ALA A 8 -3.14 -19.67 12.18
C ALA A 8 -3.09 -20.98 12.98
N ALA A 9 -2.72 -20.94 14.27
CA ALA A 9 -2.71 -22.13 15.12
C ALA A 9 -4.13 -22.72 15.25
N GLY A 10 -4.48 -23.65 14.35
CA GLY A 10 -5.77 -24.35 14.30
C GLY A 10 -6.67 -24.07 13.08
N SER A 11 -6.28 -23.20 12.12
CA SER A 11 -7.07 -22.94 10.91
C SER A 11 -6.43 -23.54 9.66
N ALA A 12 -7.25 -24.16 8.79
CA ALA A 12 -6.80 -24.61 7.47
C ALA A 12 -6.24 -23.43 6.65
N LEU A 13 -5.14 -23.69 5.94
CA LEU A 13 -4.41 -22.72 5.14
C LEU A 13 -4.59 -23.06 3.66
N ASP A 14 -4.76 -22.00 2.87
CA ASP A 14 -4.60 -22.05 1.43
C ASP A 14 -3.31 -21.30 1.05
N PHE A 15 -2.86 -21.55 -0.17
CA PHE A 15 -1.76 -20.83 -0.79
C PHE A 15 -2.23 -20.15 -2.06
N VAL A 16 -2.00 -18.84 -2.15
CA VAL A 16 -2.34 -18.04 -3.33
C VAL A 16 -1.07 -17.78 -4.10
N ILE A 17 -1.11 -18.06 -5.41
CA ILE A 17 -0.08 -17.67 -6.36
C ILE A 17 -0.69 -16.72 -7.38
N GLN A 18 0.04 -15.67 -7.75
CA GLN A 18 -0.42 -14.72 -8.74
C GLN A 18 0.74 -14.06 -9.47
N ALA A 19 0.58 -13.87 -10.77
CA ALA A 19 1.55 -13.20 -11.63
C ALA A 19 0.89 -12.70 -12.92
N PRO A 20 1.52 -11.78 -13.67
CA PRO A 20 1.05 -11.42 -15.01
C PRO A 20 0.91 -12.62 -15.96
N LEU A 21 1.72 -13.67 -15.73
CA LEU A 21 1.70 -14.94 -16.44
C LEU A 21 2.21 -16.03 -15.51
N ILE A 22 1.49 -17.14 -15.40
CA ILE A 22 1.91 -18.33 -14.65
C ILE A 22 2.14 -19.48 -15.62
N VAL A 23 3.36 -19.99 -15.62
CA VAL A 23 3.72 -21.18 -16.40
C VAL A 23 3.12 -22.42 -15.74
N ARG A 24 2.49 -23.28 -16.53
CA ARG A 24 1.77 -24.46 -16.03
C ARG A 24 2.68 -25.42 -15.26
N GLU A 25 3.91 -25.60 -15.73
CA GLU A 25 4.92 -26.42 -15.09
C GLU A 25 5.27 -25.88 -13.69
N ASP A 26 5.45 -24.56 -13.55
CA ASP A 26 5.76 -23.95 -12.25
C ASP A 26 4.58 -24.09 -11.27
N LEU A 27 3.34 -23.94 -11.76
CA LEU A 27 2.14 -24.19 -10.95
C LEU A 27 2.09 -25.64 -10.46
N ALA A 28 2.41 -26.61 -11.33
CA ALA A 28 2.47 -28.02 -10.94
C ALA A 28 3.57 -28.30 -9.89
N VAL A 29 4.72 -27.65 -10.03
CA VAL A 29 5.82 -27.73 -9.04
C VAL A 29 5.37 -27.15 -7.70
N LEU A 30 4.75 -25.97 -7.69
CA LEU A 30 4.26 -25.33 -6.47
C LEU A 30 3.13 -26.13 -5.80
N ALA A 31 2.22 -26.72 -6.58
CA ALA A 31 1.19 -27.62 -6.06
C ALA A 31 1.78 -28.87 -5.40
N ALA A 32 2.81 -29.47 -6.00
CA ALA A 32 3.51 -30.60 -5.42
C ALA A 32 4.32 -30.22 -4.17
N LEU A 33 5.03 -29.08 -4.19
CA LEU A 33 5.81 -28.58 -3.06
C LEU A 33 4.94 -28.26 -1.84
N THR A 34 3.73 -27.75 -2.06
CA THR A 34 2.80 -27.40 -0.98
C THR A 34 1.94 -28.58 -0.51
N GLU A 35 1.98 -29.70 -1.24
CA GLU A 35 1.06 -30.84 -1.07
C GLU A 35 -0.41 -30.39 -1.05
N ALA A 36 -0.77 -29.47 -1.94
CA ALA A 36 -2.14 -28.96 -2.03
C ALA A 36 -3.12 -30.07 -2.44
N GLU A 37 -4.30 -30.07 -1.83
CA GLU A 37 -5.35 -31.03 -2.17
C GLU A 37 -6.05 -30.71 -3.49
N ASP A 38 -6.19 -29.41 -3.79
CA ASP A 38 -6.85 -28.92 -5.00
C ASP A 38 -6.24 -27.59 -5.47
N VAL A 39 -6.45 -27.28 -6.75
CA VAL A 39 -5.96 -26.05 -7.40
C VAL A 39 -7.12 -25.37 -8.13
N GLU A 40 -7.56 -24.24 -7.61
CA GLU A 40 -8.64 -23.42 -8.15
C GLU A 40 -8.07 -22.21 -8.91
N PRO A 41 -8.44 -21.97 -10.18
CA PRO A 41 -8.15 -20.70 -10.84
C PRO A 41 -9.02 -19.58 -10.27
N LEU A 42 -8.41 -18.45 -9.90
CA LEU A 42 -9.13 -17.28 -9.39
C LEU A 42 -9.56 -16.37 -10.54
N ALA A 43 -10.83 -15.99 -10.56
CA ALA A 43 -11.38 -15.08 -11.56
C ALA A 43 -10.97 -13.62 -11.26
N ASN A 44 -9.78 -13.22 -11.72
CA ASN A 44 -9.34 -11.82 -11.72
C ASN A 44 -8.96 -11.38 -13.14
N ALA A 45 -9.36 -10.17 -13.53
CA ALA A 45 -9.35 -9.72 -14.92
C ALA A 45 -7.95 -9.33 -15.44
N ALA A 46 -6.97 -9.07 -14.58
CA ALA A 46 -5.67 -8.50 -14.98
C ALA A 46 -4.43 -9.29 -14.54
N THR A 47 -4.61 -10.40 -13.81
CA THR A 47 -3.51 -11.21 -13.27
C THR A 47 -3.92 -12.67 -13.30
N GLU A 48 -3.04 -13.56 -13.77
CA GLU A 48 -3.25 -14.99 -13.61
C GLU A 48 -3.05 -15.33 -12.14
N ALA A 49 -4.05 -15.95 -11.52
CA ALA A 49 -4.00 -16.28 -10.11
C ALA A 49 -4.66 -17.64 -9.85
N TYR A 50 -4.09 -18.37 -8.91
CA TYR A 50 -4.60 -19.68 -8.47
C TYR A 50 -4.58 -19.74 -6.95
N ARG A 51 -5.55 -20.46 -6.40
CA ARG A 51 -5.64 -20.83 -5.00
C ARG A 51 -5.43 -22.32 -4.86
N LEU A 52 -4.43 -22.68 -4.08
CA LEU A 52 -4.07 -24.04 -3.75
C LEU A 52 -4.64 -24.35 -2.37
N HIS A 53 -5.54 -25.30 -2.29
CA HIS A 53 -6.32 -25.56 -1.07
C HIS A 53 -5.65 -26.55 -0.15
N ASN A 54 -5.85 -26.36 1.16
CA ASN A 54 -5.44 -27.28 2.23
C ASN A 54 -3.96 -27.68 2.13
N VAL A 55 -3.07 -26.69 2.03
CA VAL A 55 -1.61 -26.95 1.91
C VAL A 55 -1.04 -27.52 3.21
N GLN A 56 -0.17 -28.53 3.09
CA GLN A 56 0.36 -29.30 4.23
C GLN A 56 1.79 -28.92 4.61
N GLN A 57 2.57 -28.38 3.67
CA GLN A 57 3.95 -27.93 3.92
C GLN A 57 4.31 -26.68 3.11
N TYR A 58 5.43 -26.05 3.48
CA TYR A 58 5.88 -24.79 2.90
C TYR A 58 7.40 -24.69 2.68
N ASP A 59 8.11 -25.79 2.90
CA ASP A 59 9.57 -25.79 2.77
C ASP A 59 9.96 -25.61 1.30
N GLY A 60 10.81 -24.63 1.00
CA GLY A 60 11.27 -24.35 -0.38
C GLY A 60 10.28 -23.55 -1.24
N VAL A 61 9.08 -23.23 -0.73
CA VAL A 61 8.04 -22.52 -1.50
C VAL A 61 8.41 -21.05 -1.74
N GLU A 62 8.98 -20.39 -0.73
CA GLU A 62 9.40 -18.99 -0.84
C GLU A 62 10.54 -18.82 -1.86
N GLU A 63 11.50 -19.74 -1.88
CA GLU A 63 12.58 -19.78 -2.86
C GLU A 63 12.04 -20.04 -4.27
N ALA A 64 11.08 -20.96 -4.42
CA ALA A 64 10.45 -21.24 -5.71
C ALA A 64 9.71 -20.00 -6.25
N CYS A 65 8.89 -19.34 -5.43
CA CYS A 65 8.19 -18.12 -5.83
C CYS A 65 9.14 -16.97 -6.18
N THR A 66 10.23 -16.82 -5.43
CA THR A 66 11.25 -15.80 -5.72
C THR A 66 11.96 -16.10 -7.05
N ALA A 67 12.26 -17.36 -7.35
CA ALA A 67 12.93 -17.76 -8.58
C ALA A 67 12.05 -17.53 -9.82
N THR A 68 10.74 -17.74 -9.71
CA THR A 68 9.78 -17.55 -10.80
C THR A 68 9.24 -16.13 -10.90
N LYS A 69 9.48 -15.28 -9.88
CA LYS A 69 8.90 -13.93 -9.74
C LYS A 69 7.38 -13.96 -9.68
N TYR A 70 6.84 -14.88 -8.89
CA TYR A 70 5.42 -14.93 -8.58
C TYR A 70 5.15 -14.29 -7.23
N ASP A 71 4.07 -13.54 -7.13
CA ASP A 71 3.55 -13.07 -5.85
C ASP A 71 2.83 -14.25 -5.18
N CYS A 72 3.31 -14.61 -4.01
CA CYS A 72 2.88 -15.81 -3.30
C CYS A 72 2.51 -15.49 -1.86
N ALA A 73 1.44 -16.11 -1.36
CA ALA A 73 0.94 -15.86 -0.02
C ALA A 73 0.28 -17.08 0.61
N LEU A 74 0.65 -17.40 1.85
CA LEU A 74 -0.17 -18.28 2.70
C LEU A 74 -1.32 -17.48 3.31
N VAL A 75 -2.54 -17.97 3.12
CA VAL A 75 -3.75 -17.29 3.57
C VAL A 75 -4.63 -18.24 4.38
N PRO A 76 -5.14 -17.84 5.57
CA PRO A 76 -6.14 -18.62 6.27
C PRO A 76 -7.43 -18.70 5.47
N GLN A 77 -8.09 -19.86 5.43
CA GLN A 77 -9.38 -20.02 4.74
C GLN A 77 -10.48 -19.13 5.31
N SER A 78 -10.34 -18.71 6.57
CA SER A 78 -11.25 -17.78 7.24
C SER A 78 -11.14 -16.33 6.72
N ARG A 79 -10.09 -16.01 5.94
CA ARG A 79 -9.92 -14.70 5.32
C ARG A 79 -10.82 -14.60 4.10
N LYS A 80 -11.87 -13.80 4.22
CA LYS A 80 -12.85 -13.57 3.17
C LYS A 80 -13.08 -12.09 2.94
N LEU A 81 -13.38 -11.73 1.69
CA LEU A 81 -13.52 -10.34 1.27
C LEU A 81 -14.65 -9.63 2.02
N ASP A 82 -15.77 -10.32 2.24
CA ASP A 82 -16.95 -9.81 2.96
C ASP A 82 -16.70 -9.49 4.44
N ARG A 83 -15.59 -9.98 5.01
CA ARG A 83 -15.15 -9.61 6.36
C ARG A 83 -14.36 -8.31 6.39
N VAL A 84 -13.91 -7.80 5.25
CA VAL A 84 -13.12 -6.56 5.21
C VAL A 84 -14.03 -5.37 5.45
N HIS A 85 -13.78 -4.63 6.53
CA HIS A 85 -14.58 -3.45 6.90
C HIS A 85 -13.84 -2.12 6.69
N LEU A 86 -12.51 -2.16 6.65
CA LEU A 86 -11.66 -1.00 6.38
C LEU A 86 -10.49 -1.42 5.50
N VAL A 87 -10.19 -0.61 4.48
CA VAL A 87 -8.94 -0.65 3.73
C VAL A 87 -8.29 0.72 3.73
N ALA A 88 -7.01 0.78 4.13
CA ALA A 88 -6.19 1.97 4.11
C ALA A 88 -5.01 1.83 3.15
N LEU A 89 -4.71 2.90 2.42
CA LEU A 89 -3.64 2.93 1.43
C LEU A 89 -2.76 4.16 1.62
N ASP A 90 -1.43 3.98 1.48
CA ASP A 90 -0.57 5.11 1.16
C ASP A 90 -0.89 5.67 -0.24
N MET A 91 -0.57 6.94 -0.43
CA MET A 91 -0.74 7.65 -1.69
C MET A 91 0.47 7.50 -2.60
N ASP A 92 1.57 8.20 -2.27
CA ASP A 92 2.80 8.23 -3.06
C ASP A 92 3.40 6.82 -3.12
N SER A 93 3.94 6.44 -4.28
CA SER A 93 4.51 5.12 -4.57
C SER A 93 3.61 3.89 -4.28
N THR A 94 2.35 4.09 -3.88
CA THR A 94 1.37 3.03 -3.60
C THR A 94 0.11 3.21 -4.45
N LEU A 95 -0.79 4.15 -4.12
CA LEU A 95 -1.97 4.44 -4.94
C LEU A 95 -1.59 5.10 -6.28
N ILE A 96 -0.55 5.94 -6.27
CA ILE A 96 -0.03 6.63 -7.44
C ILE A 96 1.45 6.28 -7.64
N THR A 97 1.92 6.38 -8.88
CA THR A 97 3.26 5.89 -9.27
C THR A 97 4.38 6.91 -9.10
N ILE A 98 4.14 7.99 -8.33
CA ILE A 98 5.07 9.10 -8.18
C ILE A 98 5.23 9.48 -6.71
N GLU A 99 6.30 10.22 -6.42
CA GLU A 99 6.48 10.99 -5.20
C GLU A 99 6.07 12.45 -5.47
N CYS A 100 4.92 12.88 -4.94
CA CYS A 100 4.38 14.23 -5.23
C CYS A 100 5.40 15.35 -4.97
N ILE A 101 6.15 15.28 -3.86
CA ILE A 101 7.10 16.33 -3.48
C ILE A 101 8.28 16.44 -4.47
N ASP A 102 8.74 15.32 -5.02
CA ASP A 102 9.85 15.29 -5.97
C ASP A 102 9.41 15.88 -7.32
N GLU A 103 8.18 15.63 -7.73
CA GLU A 103 7.61 16.19 -8.97
C GLU A 103 7.33 17.70 -8.85
N ILE A 104 6.95 18.19 -7.67
CA ILE A 104 6.84 19.64 -7.43
C ILE A 104 8.23 20.29 -7.44
N ALA A 105 9.23 19.65 -6.82
CA ALA A 105 10.60 20.14 -6.77
C ALA A 105 11.27 20.20 -8.15
N ASP A 106 10.94 19.25 -9.04
CA ASP A 106 11.38 19.23 -10.44
C ASP A 106 10.97 20.51 -11.17
N MET A 107 9.75 21.02 -10.92
CA MET A 107 9.25 22.24 -11.57
C MET A 107 10.02 23.51 -11.18
N GLN A 108 10.70 23.53 -10.04
CA GLN A 108 11.60 24.62 -9.62
C GLN A 108 13.07 24.35 -9.93
N GLY A 109 13.42 23.18 -10.48
CA GLY A 109 14.82 22.77 -10.64
C GLY A 109 15.54 22.55 -9.31
N VAL A 110 14.81 22.38 -8.20
CA VAL A 110 15.36 22.15 -6.85
C VAL A 110 15.36 20.67 -6.46
N LYS A 111 14.98 19.77 -7.38
CA LYS A 111 15.02 18.30 -7.19
C LYS A 111 16.34 17.78 -6.61
N PRO A 112 17.54 18.26 -7.04
CA PRO A 112 18.80 17.82 -6.42
C PRO A 112 18.92 18.18 -4.94
N ARG A 113 18.36 19.32 -4.52
CA ARG A 113 18.39 19.77 -3.11
C ARG A 113 17.41 18.95 -2.27
N VAL A 114 16.24 18.64 -2.80
CA VAL A 114 15.26 17.75 -2.17
C VAL A 114 15.85 16.36 -1.98
N ALA A 115 16.47 15.80 -3.01
CA ALA A 115 17.13 14.49 -2.94
C ALA A 115 18.22 14.45 -1.85
N ALA A 116 19.06 15.49 -1.75
CA ALA A 116 20.08 15.57 -0.71
C ALA A 116 19.50 15.57 0.71
N ILE A 117 18.34 16.20 0.94
CA ILE A 117 17.64 16.16 2.23
C ILE A 117 17.07 14.76 2.49
N THR A 118 16.47 14.12 1.47
CA THR A 118 15.94 12.75 1.56
C THR A 118 17.04 11.74 1.91
N GLU A 119 18.22 11.85 1.30
CA GLU A 119 19.37 10.99 1.61
C GLU A 119 19.83 11.14 3.06
N ARG A 120 19.89 12.37 3.58
CA ARG A 120 20.24 12.62 4.99
C ARG A 120 19.23 11.96 5.95
N ALA A 121 17.93 12.04 5.62
CA ALA A 121 16.89 11.39 6.40
C ALA A 121 17.02 9.86 6.36
N MET A 122 17.30 9.28 5.19
CA MET A 122 17.55 7.84 5.04
C MET A 122 18.81 7.36 5.78
N ARG A 123 19.82 8.22 5.94
CA ARG A 123 21.00 7.96 6.79
C ARG A 123 20.73 8.17 8.29
N GLY A 124 19.53 8.59 8.67
CA GLY A 124 19.16 8.87 10.06
C GLY A 124 19.79 10.13 10.64
N GLU A 125 20.34 11.03 9.81
CA GLU A 125 20.94 12.29 10.26
C GLU A 125 19.89 13.31 10.70
N ILE A 126 18.69 13.24 10.12
CA ILE A 126 17.54 14.09 10.43
C ILE A 126 16.29 13.22 10.50
N ASP A 127 15.33 13.61 11.34
CA ASP A 127 14.07 12.87 11.44
C ASP A 127 13.12 13.18 10.26
N PHE A 128 12.01 12.42 10.18
CA PHE A 128 11.01 12.61 9.12
C PHE A 128 10.43 14.03 9.10
N ARG A 129 10.14 14.59 10.28
CA ARG A 129 9.50 15.90 10.42
C ARG A 129 10.45 16.99 9.96
N GLU A 130 11.70 16.95 10.38
CA GLU A 130 12.76 17.85 9.94
C GLU A 130 13.00 17.73 8.44
N SER A 131 13.11 16.50 7.91
CA SER A 131 13.25 16.25 6.47
C SER A 131 12.10 16.82 5.65
N LEU A 132 10.85 16.61 6.10
CA LEU A 132 9.68 17.14 5.41
C LEU A 132 9.66 18.67 5.43
N MET A 133 9.91 19.31 6.58
CA MET A 133 9.93 20.77 6.68
C MET A 133 11.02 21.37 5.77
N GLN A 134 12.24 20.82 5.78
CA GLN A 134 13.33 21.31 4.92
C GLN A 134 12.98 21.16 3.43
N ARG A 135 12.34 20.05 3.02
CA ARG A 135 11.93 19.87 1.61
C ARG A 135 10.79 20.80 1.22
N VAL A 136 9.83 21.04 2.11
CA VAL A 136 8.71 21.96 1.87
C VAL A 136 9.19 23.41 1.80
N GLU A 137 10.19 23.81 2.58
CA GLU A 137 10.80 25.15 2.51
C GLU A 137 11.36 25.46 1.12
N LEU A 138 11.90 24.45 0.42
CA LEU A 138 12.39 24.60 -0.96
C LEU A 138 11.29 24.89 -1.98
N LEU A 139 10.03 24.69 -1.61
CA LEU A 139 8.88 24.95 -2.46
C LEU A 139 8.34 26.38 -2.30
N ALA A 140 8.91 27.20 -1.42
CA ALA A 140 8.47 28.58 -1.22
C ALA A 140 8.47 29.37 -2.54
N GLY A 141 7.43 30.18 -2.77
CA GLY A 141 7.27 31.01 -3.96
C GLY A 141 6.66 30.30 -5.17
N LEU A 142 6.41 28.99 -5.12
CA LEU A 142 5.66 28.29 -6.17
C LEU A 142 4.21 28.79 -6.22
N PRO A 143 3.63 29.09 -7.39
CA PRO A 143 2.19 29.26 -7.49
C PRO A 143 1.48 27.93 -7.29
N VAL A 144 0.25 27.96 -6.77
CA VAL A 144 -0.63 26.77 -6.64
C VAL A 144 -0.83 26.06 -7.98
N ALA A 145 -0.78 26.79 -9.10
CA ALA A 145 -0.82 26.23 -10.45
C ALA A 145 0.29 25.19 -10.73
N ALA A 146 1.42 25.23 -10.03
CA ALA A 146 2.44 24.19 -10.11
C ALA A 146 1.92 22.85 -9.57
N LEU A 147 1.18 22.86 -8.45
CA LEU A 147 0.55 21.65 -7.91
C LEU A 147 -0.50 21.09 -8.87
N GLU A 148 -1.31 21.96 -9.48
CA GLU A 148 -2.29 21.56 -10.50
C GLU A 148 -1.61 20.90 -11.69
N ARG A 149 -0.48 21.45 -12.13
CA ARG A 149 0.29 20.89 -13.23
C ARG A 149 0.87 19.52 -12.88
N VAL A 150 1.41 19.32 -11.67
CA VAL A 150 1.86 18.00 -11.22
C VAL A 150 0.70 17.02 -11.23
N TYR A 151 -0.46 17.43 -10.70
CA TYR A 151 -1.66 16.59 -10.68
C TYR A 151 -2.12 16.18 -12.08
N ALA A 152 -2.21 17.12 -13.01
CA ALA A 152 -2.65 16.85 -14.38
C ALA A 152 -1.63 16.03 -15.18
N ASP A 153 -0.36 16.43 -15.14
CA ASP A 153 0.66 15.92 -16.06
C ASP A 153 1.33 14.65 -15.55
N ARG A 154 1.53 14.51 -14.23
CA ARG A 154 2.40 13.48 -13.62
C ARG A 154 1.66 12.41 -12.84
N VAL A 155 0.56 12.75 -12.16
CA VAL A 155 -0.16 11.77 -11.35
C VAL A 155 -0.78 10.69 -12.24
N ARG A 156 -0.39 9.44 -11.99
CA ARG A 156 -0.96 8.24 -12.58
C ARG A 156 -1.28 7.27 -11.47
N LEU A 157 -2.44 6.63 -11.56
CA LEU A 157 -2.81 5.58 -10.63
C LEU A 157 -1.94 4.35 -10.88
N SER A 158 -1.56 3.68 -9.80
CA SER A 158 -0.93 2.37 -9.89
C SER A 158 -1.85 1.38 -10.61
N PRO A 159 -1.30 0.44 -11.41
CA PRO A 159 -2.09 -0.57 -12.08
C PRO A 159 -3.03 -1.29 -11.10
N GLY A 160 -4.27 -1.55 -11.51
CA GLY A 160 -5.25 -2.25 -10.66
C GLY A 160 -5.92 -1.42 -9.56
N ALA A 161 -5.45 -0.20 -9.25
CA ALA A 161 -5.96 0.60 -8.13
C ALA A 161 -7.50 0.74 -8.10
N GLN A 162 -8.10 1.08 -9.26
CA GLN A 162 -9.55 1.25 -9.36
C GLN A 162 -10.31 -0.07 -9.19
N THR A 163 -9.77 -1.17 -9.71
CA THR A 163 -10.37 -2.50 -9.57
C THR A 163 -10.32 -2.96 -8.12
N MET A 164 -9.16 -2.82 -7.46
CA MET A 164 -9.00 -3.11 -6.04
C MET A 164 -9.99 -2.32 -5.18
N LEU A 165 -10.07 -1.00 -5.36
CA LEU A 165 -10.99 -0.15 -4.59
C LEU A 165 -12.45 -0.52 -4.82
N ARG A 166 -12.83 -0.83 -6.07
CA ARG A 166 -14.19 -1.32 -6.36
C ARG A 166 -14.48 -2.63 -5.64
N GLY A 167 -13.54 -3.58 -5.63
CA GLY A 167 -13.68 -4.86 -4.93
C GLY A 167 -14.02 -4.67 -3.45
N PHE A 168 -13.20 -3.91 -2.72
CA PHE A 168 -13.47 -3.61 -1.30
C PHE A 168 -14.78 -2.84 -1.08
N LYS A 169 -15.14 -1.91 -1.96
CA LYS A 169 -16.41 -1.18 -1.84
C LYS A 169 -17.64 -2.06 -2.08
N THR A 170 -17.54 -3.10 -2.91
CA THR A 170 -18.69 -3.99 -3.19
C THR A 170 -19.17 -4.74 -1.95
N VAL A 171 -18.27 -4.97 -0.99
CA VAL A 171 -18.58 -5.58 0.31
C VAL A 171 -18.84 -4.54 1.41
N GLY A 172 -18.89 -3.26 1.06
CA GLY A 172 -19.19 -2.17 1.98
C GLY A 172 -18.01 -1.70 2.84
N ALA A 173 -16.77 -2.12 2.53
CA ALA A 173 -15.59 -1.68 3.28
C ALA A 173 -15.39 -0.16 3.16
N LYS A 174 -15.06 0.47 4.28
CA LYS A 174 -14.60 1.86 4.31
C LYS A 174 -13.22 1.98 3.71
N THR A 175 -12.98 3.11 3.05
CA THR A 175 -11.73 3.38 2.34
C THR A 175 -11.04 4.62 2.91
N LEU A 176 -9.77 4.46 3.29
CA LEU A 176 -8.91 5.53 3.80
C LEU A 176 -7.71 5.72 2.86
N LEU A 177 -7.54 6.94 2.35
CA LEU A 177 -6.29 7.37 1.73
C LEU A 177 -5.45 8.13 2.76
N VAL A 178 -4.21 7.70 3.02
CA VAL A 178 -3.40 8.28 4.10
C VAL A 178 -1.96 8.49 3.66
N SER A 179 -1.49 9.74 3.68
CA SER A 179 -0.20 10.08 3.09
C SER A 179 0.63 11.04 3.94
N GLY A 180 1.95 10.90 3.85
CA GLY A 180 2.89 11.94 4.28
C GLY A 180 3.04 13.07 3.25
N GLY A 181 2.45 12.93 2.07
CA GLY A 181 2.31 13.97 1.05
C GLY A 181 1.22 14.98 1.41
N PHE A 182 0.60 15.61 0.41
CA PHE A 182 -0.19 16.84 0.63
C PHE A 182 -1.71 16.68 0.45
N THR A 183 -2.49 17.44 1.24
CA THR A 183 -3.96 17.49 1.16
C THR A 183 -4.47 17.90 -0.21
N PHE A 184 -3.71 18.73 -0.93
CA PHE A 184 -4.01 19.10 -2.31
C PHE A 184 -4.22 17.86 -3.21
N PHE A 185 -3.37 16.82 -3.09
CA PHE A 185 -3.44 15.60 -3.90
C PHE A 185 -4.40 14.58 -3.30
N THR A 186 -4.31 14.35 -1.99
CA THR A 186 -5.15 13.34 -1.32
C THR A 186 -6.64 13.67 -1.42
N GLU A 187 -7.07 14.93 -1.27
CA GLU A 187 -8.49 15.31 -1.41
C GLU A 187 -8.99 15.20 -2.86
N ARG A 188 -8.14 15.51 -3.86
CA ARG A 188 -8.50 15.32 -5.28
C ARG A 188 -8.63 13.84 -5.63
N LEU A 189 -7.68 13.00 -5.19
CA LEU A 189 -7.75 11.55 -5.39
C LEU A 189 -8.92 10.92 -4.62
N LYS A 190 -9.21 11.42 -3.41
CA LYS A 190 -10.39 11.04 -2.64
C LYS A 190 -11.67 11.30 -3.42
N ALA A 191 -11.83 12.49 -3.99
CA ALA A 191 -12.99 12.82 -4.82
C ALA A 191 -13.05 11.96 -6.10
N LEU A 192 -11.92 11.83 -6.81
CA LEU A 192 -11.83 11.06 -8.06
C LEU A 192 -12.19 9.58 -7.88
N LEU A 193 -11.72 8.97 -6.80
CA LEU A 193 -11.87 7.55 -6.52
C LEU A 193 -12.93 7.26 -5.45
N ALA A 194 -13.66 8.28 -5.03
CA ALA A 194 -14.70 8.24 -4.01
C ALA A 194 -14.25 7.59 -2.67
N PHE A 195 -13.05 7.90 -2.18
CA PHE A 195 -12.62 7.44 -0.85
C PHE A 195 -13.53 8.05 0.24
N ASP A 196 -13.81 7.29 1.29
CA ASP A 196 -14.58 7.79 2.44
C ASP A 196 -13.76 8.81 3.25
N TYR A 197 -12.47 8.53 3.45
CA TYR A 197 -11.57 9.32 4.28
C TYR A 197 -10.27 9.63 3.55
N ALA A 198 -9.69 10.79 3.85
CA ALA A 198 -8.34 11.16 3.44
C ALA A 198 -7.58 11.80 4.62
N LEU A 199 -6.26 11.61 4.66
CA LEU A 199 -5.35 12.26 5.59
C LEU A 199 -4.05 12.62 4.86
N GLY A 200 -3.58 13.86 5.02
CA GLY A 200 -2.33 14.35 4.44
C GLY A 200 -1.86 15.65 5.09
N ASN A 201 -0.64 16.08 4.76
CA ASN A 201 -0.08 17.36 5.22
C ASN A 201 -0.67 18.54 4.45
N THR A 202 -0.97 19.65 5.12
CA THR A 202 -1.50 20.83 4.42
C THR A 202 -0.37 21.80 4.11
N LEU A 203 -0.10 22.07 2.83
CA LEU A 203 0.80 23.16 2.44
C LEU A 203 0.14 24.50 2.77
N GLU A 204 0.86 25.40 3.43
CA GLU A 204 0.38 26.76 3.66
C GLU A 204 0.48 27.57 2.37
N ILE A 205 -0.64 28.20 2.01
CA ILE A 205 -0.83 28.98 0.79
C ILE A 205 -1.32 30.37 1.18
N ILE A 206 -0.65 31.41 0.65
CA ILE A 206 -1.06 32.81 0.77
C ILE A 206 -1.01 33.43 -0.62
N ASP A 207 -2.07 34.11 -1.03
CA ASP A 207 -2.19 34.76 -2.35
C ASP A 207 -1.80 33.81 -3.51
N ASP A 208 -2.40 32.62 -3.52
CA ASP A 208 -2.14 31.52 -4.47
C ASP A 208 -0.67 31.11 -4.61
N THR A 209 0.13 31.36 -3.57
CA THR A 209 1.57 31.06 -3.53
C THR A 209 1.91 30.21 -2.32
N LEU A 210 2.73 29.17 -2.52
CA LEU A 210 3.26 28.34 -1.45
C LEU A 210 4.21 29.15 -0.58
N THR A 211 4.01 29.12 0.74
CA THR A 211 4.88 29.85 1.68
C THR A 211 6.14 29.06 2.05
N GLY A 212 6.20 27.79 1.68
CA GLY A 212 7.25 26.86 2.12
C GLY A 212 7.04 26.33 3.54
N ARG A 213 5.81 26.39 4.07
CA ARG A 213 5.45 25.84 5.40
C ARG A 213 4.32 24.83 5.31
N ILE A 214 4.22 24.00 6.34
CA ILE A 214 3.07 23.13 6.58
C ILE A 214 2.13 23.84 7.56
N ALA A 215 0.85 23.91 7.22
CA ALA A 215 -0.21 24.39 8.09
C ALA A 215 -0.74 23.25 8.98
N GLY A 216 -0.88 23.53 10.28
CA GLY A 216 -1.44 22.58 11.25
C GLY A 216 -0.46 21.48 11.68
N GLU A 217 -1.00 20.35 12.12
CA GLU A 217 -0.20 19.22 12.57
C GLU A 217 0.38 18.43 11.40
N ILE A 218 1.63 18.02 11.54
CA ILE A 218 2.30 17.19 10.53
C ILE A 218 1.81 15.74 10.66
N VAL A 219 1.30 15.22 9.55
CA VAL A 219 0.98 13.81 9.34
C VAL A 219 2.28 13.04 9.14
N ASP A 220 2.66 12.31 10.19
CA ASP A 220 3.76 11.37 10.22
C ASP A 220 3.27 9.90 10.29
N ALA A 221 4.20 8.96 10.36
CA ALA A 221 3.92 7.53 10.43
C ALA A 221 2.95 7.16 11.58
N GLN A 222 3.11 7.80 12.75
CA GLN A 222 2.25 7.56 13.91
C GLN A 222 0.86 8.17 13.71
N SER A 223 0.76 9.29 13.00
CA SER A 223 -0.51 9.91 12.63
C SER A 223 -1.29 9.01 11.66
N LYS A 224 -0.60 8.35 10.71
CA LYS A 224 -1.22 7.32 9.85
C LYS A 224 -1.79 6.18 10.68
N ALA A 225 -0.98 5.61 11.58
CA ALA A 225 -1.38 4.50 12.44
C ALA A 225 -2.55 4.84 13.37
N ARG A 226 -2.52 6.03 14.01
CA ARG A 226 -3.61 6.50 14.87
C ARG A 226 -4.92 6.64 14.09
N LYS A 227 -4.87 7.21 12.88
CA LYS A 227 -6.08 7.38 12.06
C LYS A 227 -6.64 6.06 11.58
N PHE A 228 -5.76 5.14 11.17
CA PHE A 228 -6.13 3.77 10.81
C PHE A 228 -6.83 3.07 11.98
N ARG A 229 -6.19 3.02 13.16
CA ARG A 229 -6.74 2.36 14.35
C ARG A 229 -8.10 2.94 14.75
N GLN A 230 -8.21 4.28 14.75
CA GLN A 230 -9.47 4.96 15.04
C GLN A 230 -10.61 4.47 14.13
N LEU A 231 -10.39 4.46 12.82
CA LEU A 231 -11.41 4.05 11.86
C LEU A 231 -11.66 2.54 11.88
N ALA A 232 -10.62 1.75 12.13
CA ALA A 232 -10.77 0.30 12.27
C ALA A 232 -11.71 -0.01 13.44
N ASP A 233 -11.47 0.59 14.61
CA ASP A 233 -12.30 0.42 15.80
C ASP A 233 -13.73 0.97 15.61
N GLU A 234 -13.89 2.10 14.92
CA GLU A 234 -15.19 2.73 14.66
C GLU A 234 -16.10 1.87 13.77
N HIS A 235 -15.52 1.20 12.77
CA HIS A 235 -16.27 0.42 11.77
C HIS A 235 -16.19 -1.11 11.99
N ARG A 236 -15.58 -1.55 13.10
CA ARG A 236 -15.36 -2.99 13.37
C ARG A 236 -16.66 -3.74 13.58
N GLY A 237 -16.92 -4.73 12.72
CA GLY A 237 -17.88 -5.80 12.97
C GLY A 237 -17.29 -6.92 13.84
N LEU A 238 -18.13 -7.84 14.33
CA LEU A 238 -17.75 -8.97 15.20
C LEU A 238 -16.54 -9.78 14.69
N GLU A 239 -16.42 -9.92 13.37
CA GLU A 239 -15.39 -10.71 12.69
C GLU A 239 -14.61 -9.90 11.64
N GLY A 240 -14.63 -8.57 11.76
CA GLY A 240 -14.12 -7.65 10.74
C GLY A 240 -12.59 -7.66 10.61
N LEU A 241 -12.11 -7.63 9.37
CA LEU A 241 -10.69 -7.44 9.00
C LEU A 241 -10.43 -6.00 8.56
N ALA A 242 -9.41 -5.38 9.14
CA ALA A 242 -8.87 -4.10 8.68
C ALA A 242 -7.59 -4.34 7.88
N VAL A 243 -7.51 -3.73 6.69
CA VAL A 243 -6.44 -3.94 5.71
C VAL A 243 -5.63 -2.65 5.55
N ALA A 244 -4.30 -2.77 5.53
CA ALA A 244 -3.41 -1.63 5.27
C ALA A 244 -2.41 -1.97 4.15
N ILE A 245 -2.16 -1.01 3.26
CA ILE A 245 -1.30 -1.16 2.08
C ILE A 245 -0.33 0.01 2.01
N GLY A 246 0.96 -0.26 1.84
CA GLY A 246 2.01 0.76 1.71
C GLY A 246 3.32 0.18 1.18
N ASP A 247 4.24 1.05 0.79
CA ASP A 247 5.54 0.68 0.22
C ASP A 247 6.73 1.07 1.12
N GLY A 248 6.51 2.02 2.02
CA GLY A 248 7.56 2.75 2.72
C GLY A 248 7.67 2.46 4.22
N ALA A 249 8.84 2.75 4.79
CA ALA A 249 9.08 2.58 6.23
C ALA A 249 8.19 3.49 7.10
N ASN A 250 7.71 4.60 6.54
CA ASN A 250 6.70 5.49 7.11
C ASN A 250 5.33 4.82 7.29
N ASP A 251 5.06 3.70 6.61
CA ASP A 251 3.80 2.96 6.76
C ASP A 251 3.87 1.84 7.79
N LEU A 252 5.08 1.42 8.20
CA LEU A 252 5.27 0.32 9.15
C LEU A 252 4.39 0.43 10.41
N PRO A 253 4.25 1.60 11.06
CA PRO A 253 3.34 1.71 12.21
C PRO A 253 1.87 1.47 11.86
N MET A 254 1.41 1.83 10.66
CA MET A 254 0.04 1.55 10.20
C MET A 254 -0.11 0.07 9.82
N LEU A 255 0.86 -0.48 9.09
CA LEU A 255 0.88 -1.89 8.68
C LEU A 255 0.89 -2.83 9.89
N ALA A 256 1.57 -2.46 10.98
CA ALA A 256 1.62 -3.23 12.21
C ALA A 256 0.27 -3.28 12.98
N GLU A 257 -0.63 -2.34 12.72
CA GLU A 257 -1.96 -2.30 13.36
C GLU A 257 -3.03 -3.08 12.58
N ALA A 258 -2.75 -3.42 11.32
CA ALA A 258 -3.71 -4.06 10.44
C ALA A 258 -3.83 -5.57 10.70
N ASP A 259 -5.03 -6.12 10.53
CA ASP A 259 -5.26 -7.57 10.54
C ASP A 259 -4.62 -8.22 9.31
N VAL A 260 -4.60 -7.49 8.18
CA VAL A 260 -3.87 -7.87 6.96
C VAL A 260 -3.10 -6.64 6.45
N SER A 261 -1.77 -6.70 6.49
CA SER A 261 -0.90 -5.69 5.89
C SER A 261 -0.24 -6.18 4.62
N ILE A 262 -0.24 -5.34 3.59
CA ILE A 262 0.37 -5.62 2.29
C ILE A 262 1.47 -4.61 2.01
N ALA A 263 2.68 -5.12 1.82
CA ALA A 263 3.80 -4.39 1.23
C ALA A 263 3.61 -4.37 -0.29
N TYR A 264 3.36 -3.21 -0.89
CA TYR A 264 3.16 -3.07 -2.33
C TYR A 264 4.39 -2.47 -3.00
N HIS A 265 5.04 -3.22 -3.90
CA HIS A 265 6.30 -2.85 -4.59
C HIS A 265 7.32 -2.25 -3.62
N ALA A 266 7.35 -2.79 -2.40
CA ALA A 266 7.94 -2.14 -1.24
C ALA A 266 9.44 -2.40 -1.11
N LYS A 267 10.09 -1.59 -0.28
CA LYS A 267 11.49 -1.86 0.10
C LYS A 267 11.60 -3.16 0.90
N PRO A 268 12.73 -3.88 0.85
CA PRO A 268 12.91 -5.16 1.56
C PRO A 268 12.57 -5.12 3.05
N THR A 269 12.86 -4.00 3.73
CA THR A 269 12.54 -3.81 5.15
C THR A 269 11.04 -3.78 5.42
N VAL A 270 10.26 -3.18 4.53
CA VAL A 270 8.80 -3.10 4.66
C VAL A 270 8.17 -4.43 4.29
N ARG A 271 8.67 -5.05 3.21
CA ARG A 271 8.29 -6.39 2.78
C ARG A 271 8.44 -7.43 3.89
N ALA A 272 9.53 -7.36 4.65
CA ALA A 272 9.80 -8.31 5.73
C ALA A 272 8.82 -8.18 6.90
N GLU A 273 8.27 -6.98 7.17
CA GLU A 273 7.42 -6.70 8.33
C GLU A 273 5.92 -6.83 8.02
N ALA A 274 5.52 -6.74 6.75
CA ALA A 274 4.13 -6.89 6.33
C ALA A 274 3.66 -8.35 6.34
N THR A 275 2.35 -8.57 6.47
CA THR A 275 1.80 -9.94 6.44
C THR A 275 1.88 -10.58 5.05
N HIS A 276 1.78 -9.78 3.99
CA HIS A 276 1.88 -10.19 2.58
C HIS A 276 2.66 -9.15 1.79
N ALA A 277 3.14 -9.56 0.62
CA ALA A 277 3.76 -8.66 -0.34
C ALA A 277 3.19 -8.89 -1.73
N ILE A 278 3.05 -7.80 -2.48
CA ILE A 278 2.82 -7.82 -3.92
C ILE A 278 4.03 -7.09 -4.52
N ASP A 279 4.91 -7.84 -5.16
CA ASP A 279 6.18 -7.36 -5.73
C ASP A 279 6.08 -7.16 -7.25
N TYR A 280 5.19 -7.90 -7.93
CA TYR A 280 5.16 -7.96 -9.40
C TYR A 280 3.81 -7.55 -10.02
N CYS A 281 2.70 -7.87 -9.37
CA CYS A 281 1.37 -7.58 -9.87
C CYS A 281 0.92 -6.14 -9.58
N GLY A 282 -0.23 -5.75 -10.15
CA GLY A 282 -0.93 -4.51 -9.79
C GLY A 282 -1.67 -4.61 -8.46
N LEU A 283 -2.21 -3.49 -7.98
CA LEU A 283 -2.94 -3.40 -6.71
C LEU A 283 -4.17 -4.31 -6.63
N ASP A 284 -4.78 -4.65 -7.76
CA ASP A 284 -5.93 -5.56 -7.81
C ASP A 284 -5.61 -7.00 -7.44
N ALA A 285 -4.35 -7.40 -7.48
CA ALA A 285 -3.85 -8.67 -6.94
C ALA A 285 -4.13 -8.82 -5.43
N VAL A 286 -4.28 -7.72 -4.71
CA VAL A 286 -4.66 -7.73 -3.29
C VAL A 286 -6.00 -8.46 -3.08
N LEU A 287 -6.95 -8.35 -4.02
CA LEU A 287 -8.26 -9.00 -3.90
C LEU A 287 -8.15 -10.53 -3.88
N ASN A 288 -7.15 -11.12 -4.57
CA ASN A 288 -6.97 -12.56 -4.64
C ASN A 288 -6.62 -13.18 -3.27
N LEU A 289 -6.05 -12.36 -2.36
CA LEU A 289 -5.79 -12.77 -0.97
C LEU A 289 -7.09 -13.03 -0.18
N PHE A 290 -8.23 -12.57 -0.67
CA PHE A 290 -9.54 -12.64 0.00
C PHE A 290 -10.60 -13.44 -0.76
N ALA A 291 -10.25 -13.99 -1.94
CA ALA A 291 -11.13 -14.82 -2.75
C ALA A 291 -11.55 -16.12 -2.03
#